data_AF-A0A0B8RPX8-F1
#
_entry.id   AF-A0A0B8RPX8-F1
#
_cell.length_a   1.000
_cell.length_b   1.000
_cell.length_c   1.000
_cell.angle_alpha   90.00
_cell.angle_beta   90.00
_cell.angle_gamma   90.00
#
_symmetry.space_group_name_H-M   'P 1'
#
loop_
_entity.id
_entity.type
_entity.pdbx_description
1 polymer ?
#
loop_
_entity_poly.entity_id
_entity_poly.type
_entity_poly.pdbx_seq_one_letter_code
_entity_poly.pdbx_strand_id
1 'polypeptide(L)'
;MAGVSACMKYSMFIFNFFFWIIGCIILGFSIWIHVSKNIQEDFKTDSDLLSAVNLLIAVGSVIMVLGFLGCCGAMKESQCMLLLFFIGLLMILLLQIVAGILGAVYKPQIEGIVNQTLEKQIDALKIASTNDKDFLERFHKFEIKYKCCGMLKGKSDWGNNFISNNGCECDQTDISTSYCDGKLYVKTCATVIIEMFKKNMVIVMGIAFGLAFIEIVGMVFSMTLYCQIQKK
;
A
#
# COMPACT_ATOMS: atom_id res chain seq x y z
N MET A 1 15.53 26.63 -37.26
CA MET A 1 15.58 25.27 -36.67
C MET A 1 15.63 25.44 -35.16
N ALA A 2 14.51 25.23 -34.47
CA ALA A 2 14.51 25.29 -33.01
C ALA A 2 15.19 24.03 -32.49
N GLY A 3 16.40 24.16 -31.92
CA GLY A 3 17.08 23.06 -31.26
C GLY A 3 16.24 22.51 -30.11
N VAL A 4 16.40 21.22 -29.80
CA VAL A 4 15.76 20.60 -28.63
C VAL A 4 16.16 21.39 -27.38
N SER A 5 15.18 21.88 -26.61
CA SER A 5 15.44 22.66 -25.42
C SER A 5 16.20 21.82 -24.38
N ALA A 6 17.47 22.13 -24.16
CA ALA A 6 18.35 21.38 -23.25
C ALA A 6 17.74 21.25 -21.84
N CYS A 7 17.06 22.30 -21.36
CA CYS A 7 16.37 22.29 -20.07
C CYS A 7 15.36 21.14 -19.92
N MET A 8 14.51 20.89 -20.94
CA MET A 8 13.53 19.80 -20.89
C MET A 8 14.20 18.42 -20.85
N LYS A 9 15.27 18.22 -21.63
CA LYS A 9 16.03 16.95 -21.63
C LYS A 9 16.63 16.64 -20.27
N TYR A 10 17.36 17.60 -19.69
CA TYR A 10 18.02 17.40 -18.40
C TYR A 10 17.00 17.24 -17.28
N SER A 11 15.91 18.02 -17.29
CA SER A 11 14.82 17.86 -16.32
C SER A 11 14.21 16.46 -16.40
N MET A 12 13.82 16.01 -17.60
CA MET A 12 13.23 14.68 -17.79
C MET A 12 14.20 13.56 -17.39
N PHE A 13 15.49 13.69 -17.72
CA PHE A 13 16.50 12.72 -17.30
C PHE A 13 16.63 12.65 -15.78
N ILE A 14 16.79 13.79 -15.10
CA ILE A 14 16.98 13.83 -13.64
C ILE A 14 15.77 13.22 -12.92
N PHE A 15 14.55 13.61 -13.29
CA PHE A 15 13.33 13.07 -12.66
C PHE A 15 13.20 11.56 -12.88
N ASN A 16 13.37 11.08 -14.12
CA ASN A 16 13.28 9.65 -14.40
C ASN A 16 14.42 8.84 -13.76
N PHE A 17 15.59 9.46 -13.57
CA PHE A 17 16.73 8.80 -12.91
C PHE A 17 16.45 8.58 -11.43
N PHE A 18 15.84 9.55 -10.75
CA PHE A 18 15.37 9.35 -9.37
C PHE A 18 14.32 8.23 -9.27
N PHE A 19 13.33 8.21 -10.16
CA PHE A 19 12.34 7.12 -10.19
C PHE A 19 12.99 5.76 -10.45
N TRP A 20 13.99 5.70 -11.34
CA TRP A 20 14.73 4.48 -11.60
C TRP A 20 15.45 3.96 -10.35
N ILE A 21 16.17 4.83 -9.62
CA ILE A 21 16.84 4.47 -8.37
C ILE A 21 15.83 3.99 -7.31
N ILE A 22 14.71 4.69 -7.15
CA ILE A 22 13.64 4.29 -6.24
C ILE A 22 13.10 2.90 -6.64
N GLY A 23 12.86 2.66 -7.92
CA GLY A 23 12.43 1.35 -8.44
C GLY A 23 13.42 0.24 -8.10
N CYS A 24 14.72 0.47 -8.27
CA CYS A 24 15.78 -0.48 -7.90
C CYS A 24 15.78 -0.79 -6.40
N ILE A 25 15.63 0.23 -5.54
CA ILE A 25 15.58 0.04 -4.09
C ILE A 25 14.35 -0.78 -3.68
N ILE A 26 13.17 -0.43 -4.19
CA ILE A 26 11.92 -1.15 -3.90
C ILE A 26 12.01 -2.60 -4.38
N LEU A 27 12.48 -2.83 -5.60
CA LEU A 27 12.63 -4.18 -6.16
C LEU A 27 13.62 -5.00 -5.34
N GLY A 28 14.79 -4.44 -5.01
CA GLY A 28 15.81 -5.12 -4.21
C GLY A 28 15.30 -5.49 -2.82
N PHE A 29 14.61 -4.58 -2.15
CA PHE A 29 14.01 -4.84 -0.85
C PHE A 29 12.90 -5.90 -0.92
N SER A 30 12.06 -5.86 -1.95
CA SER A 30 10.98 -6.83 -2.15
C SER A 30 11.51 -8.24 -2.42
N ILE A 31 12.56 -8.36 -3.24
CA ILE A 31 13.23 -9.64 -3.50
C ILE A 31 13.89 -10.17 -2.24
N TRP A 32 14.54 -9.30 -1.46
CA TRP A 32 15.15 -9.69 -0.18
C TRP A 32 14.12 -10.30 0.77
N ILE A 33 12.95 -9.65 0.91
CA ILE A 33 11.84 -10.17 1.71
C ILE A 33 11.35 -11.52 1.16
N HIS A 34 11.15 -11.62 -0.16
CA HIS A 34 10.60 -12.82 -0.79
C HIS A 34 11.53 -14.04 -0.66
N VAL A 35 12.85 -13.85 -0.67
CA VAL A 35 13.84 -14.93 -0.62
C VAL A 35 14.24 -15.31 0.82
N SER A 36 14.07 -14.40 1.78
CA SER A 36 14.44 -14.67 3.17
C SER A 36 13.55 -15.75 3.78
N LYS A 37 14.10 -16.94 4.00
CA LYS A 37 13.37 -18.11 4.50
C LYS A 37 12.66 -17.86 5.83
N ASN A 38 13.32 -17.17 6.76
CA ASN A 38 12.74 -16.84 8.07
C ASN A 38 11.47 -15.97 7.92
N ILE A 39 11.47 -15.07 6.95
CA ILE A 39 10.36 -14.16 6.68
C ILE A 39 9.29 -14.87 5.84
N GLN A 40 9.70 -15.76 4.94
CA GLN A 40 8.78 -16.55 4.11
C GLN A 40 7.99 -17.58 4.93
N GLU A 41 8.59 -18.18 5.97
CA GLU A 41 7.87 -19.08 6.89
C GLU A 41 6.82 -18.31 7.71
N ASP A 42 7.15 -17.11 8.21
CA ASP A 42 6.17 -16.23 8.86
C ASP A 42 5.01 -15.84 7.93
N PHE A 43 5.29 -15.58 6.65
CA PHE A 43 4.29 -15.17 5.67
C PHE A 43 3.56 -16.32 4.95
N LYS A 44 4.03 -17.57 5.03
CA LYS A 44 3.30 -18.74 4.49
C LYS A 44 1.98 -18.97 5.22
N THR A 45 1.92 -18.61 6.49
CA THR A 45 0.72 -18.68 7.32
C THR A 45 -0.34 -17.66 6.88
N ASP A 46 0.05 -16.62 6.13
CA ASP A 46 -0.79 -15.51 5.70
C ASP A 46 -0.64 -15.27 4.18
N SER A 47 -1.43 -16.00 3.39
CA SER A 47 -1.40 -15.97 1.91
C SER A 47 -1.56 -14.57 1.31
N ASP A 48 -2.21 -13.67 2.03
CA ASP A 48 -2.45 -12.29 1.60
C ASP A 48 -1.17 -11.46 1.67
N LEU A 49 -0.30 -11.73 2.65
CA LEU A 49 0.96 -11.00 2.83
C LEU A 49 1.99 -11.39 1.76
N LEU A 50 2.06 -12.68 1.39
CA LEU A 50 2.87 -13.14 0.27
C LEU A 50 2.40 -12.50 -1.06
N SER A 51 1.08 -12.35 -1.24
CA SER A 51 0.50 -11.68 -2.40
C SER A 51 0.88 -10.19 -2.44
N ALA A 52 0.90 -9.50 -1.30
CA ALA A 52 1.33 -8.11 -1.19
C ALA A 52 2.81 -7.92 -1.58
N VAL A 53 3.70 -8.83 -1.15
CA VAL A 53 5.13 -8.81 -1.55
C VAL A 53 5.27 -8.99 -3.07
N ASN A 54 4.54 -9.93 -3.66
CA ASN A 54 4.55 -10.15 -5.11
C ASN A 54 4.08 -8.92 -5.90
N LEU A 55 3.03 -8.24 -5.42
CA LEU A 55 2.59 -6.97 -5.99
C LEU A 55 3.68 -5.90 -5.87
N LEU A 56 4.40 -5.83 -4.75
CA LEU A 56 5.49 -4.86 -4.56
C LEU A 56 6.66 -5.11 -5.53
N ILE A 57 7.00 -6.38 -5.79
CA ILE A 57 7.97 -6.76 -6.84
C ILE A 57 7.49 -6.28 -8.21
N ALA A 58 6.22 -6.53 -8.55
CA ALA A 58 5.66 -6.11 -9.83
C ALA A 58 5.71 -4.58 -10.00
N VAL A 59 5.25 -3.82 -9.00
CA VAL A 59 5.28 -2.35 -9.01
C VAL A 59 6.71 -1.82 -9.10
N GLY A 60 7.64 -2.35 -8.30
CA GLY A 60 9.06 -1.97 -8.34
C GLY A 60 9.69 -2.21 -9.71
N SER A 61 9.35 -3.32 -10.36
CA SER A 61 9.84 -3.66 -11.69
C SER A 61 9.33 -2.69 -12.77
N VAL A 62 8.04 -2.32 -12.72
CA VAL A 62 7.43 -1.36 -13.66
C VAL A 62 8.06 0.02 -13.50
N ILE A 63 8.23 0.51 -12.27
CA ILE A 63 8.87 1.80 -11.98
C ILE A 63 10.31 1.81 -12.51
N MET A 64 11.06 0.73 -12.29
CA MET A 64 12.43 0.60 -12.79
C MET A 64 12.47 0.64 -14.33
N VAL A 65 11.64 -0.15 -15.01
CA VAL A 65 11.62 -0.19 -16.48
C VAL A 65 11.22 1.17 -17.07
N LEU A 66 10.17 1.80 -16.56
CA LEU A 66 9.72 3.11 -17.05
C LEU A 66 10.74 4.21 -16.77
N GLY A 67 11.35 4.22 -15.58
CA GLY A 67 12.44 5.14 -15.26
C GLY A 67 13.62 4.99 -16.23
N PHE A 68 14.03 3.75 -16.54
CA PHE A 68 15.09 3.49 -17.51
C PHE A 68 14.74 3.96 -18.92
N LEU A 69 13.52 3.65 -19.40
CA LEU A 69 13.04 4.09 -20.72
C LEU A 69 12.96 5.61 -20.83
N GLY A 70 12.49 6.30 -19.78
CA GLY A 70 12.46 7.76 -19.73
C GLY A 70 13.86 8.38 -19.76
N CYS A 71 14.81 7.85 -18.97
CA CYS A 71 16.20 8.32 -18.94
C CYS A 71 16.90 8.12 -20.29
N CYS A 72 16.88 6.89 -20.81
CA CYS A 72 17.54 6.54 -22.06
C CYS A 72 16.86 7.17 -23.27
N GLY A 73 15.54 7.30 -23.27
CA GLY A 73 14.78 7.99 -24.33
C GLY A 73 15.19 9.47 -24.44
N ALA A 74 15.31 10.17 -23.31
CA ALA A 74 15.72 11.57 -23.28
C ALA A 74 17.19 11.76 -23.72
N MET A 75 18.11 10.90 -23.26
CA MET A 75 19.55 11.02 -23.55
C MET A 75 19.93 10.56 -24.96
N LYS A 76 19.40 9.42 -25.40
CA LYS A 76 19.70 8.86 -26.73
C LYS A 76 18.89 9.51 -27.85
N GLU A 77 18.02 10.47 -27.53
CA GLU A 77 17.05 11.04 -28.47
C GLU A 77 16.27 9.94 -29.24
N SER A 78 15.99 8.82 -28.57
CA SER A 78 15.35 7.67 -29.23
C SER A 78 13.84 7.80 -29.20
N GLN A 79 13.25 8.05 -30.37
CA GLN A 79 11.80 8.15 -30.57
C GLN A 79 11.04 6.92 -30.07
N CYS A 80 11.55 5.72 -30.35
CA CYS A 80 10.90 4.47 -29.92
C CYS A 80 10.86 4.34 -28.39
N MET A 81 11.97 4.65 -27.70
CA MET A 81 12.01 4.59 -26.22
C MET A 81 11.09 5.63 -25.56
N LEU A 82 11.04 6.86 -26.10
CA LEU A 82 10.11 7.90 -25.64
C LEU A 82 8.65 7.51 -25.86
N LEU A 83 8.33 6.88 -26.99
CA LEU A 83 7.00 6.39 -27.29
C LEU A 83 6.58 5.26 -26.34
N LEU A 84 7.48 4.30 -26.08
CA LEU A 84 7.24 3.23 -25.10
C LEU A 84 7.03 3.78 -23.69
N PHE A 85 7.82 4.77 -23.28
CA PHE A 85 7.63 5.48 -22.01
C PHE A 85 6.26 6.16 -21.95
N PHE A 86 5.86 6.87 -23.01
CA PHE A 86 4.54 7.51 -23.10
C PHE A 86 3.39 6.50 -22.99
N ILE A 87 3.45 5.41 -23.76
CA ILE A 87 2.43 4.35 -23.72
C ILE A 87 2.37 3.71 -22.33
N GLY A 88 3.53 3.48 -21.70
CA GLY A 88 3.61 2.96 -20.34
C GLY A 88 2.92 3.85 -19.31
N LEU A 89 3.21 5.16 -19.33
CA LEU A 89 2.54 6.13 -18.45
C LEU A 89 1.04 6.19 -18.72
N LEU A 90 0.62 6.18 -19.99
CA LEU A 90 -0.80 6.19 -20.36
C LEU A 90 -1.53 4.96 -19.81
N MET A 91 -0.94 3.78 -19.91
CA MET A 91 -1.51 2.54 -19.37
C MET A 91 -1.66 2.61 -17.84
N ILE A 92 -0.66 3.15 -17.13
CA ILE A 92 -0.75 3.33 -15.67
C ILE A 92 -1.85 4.32 -15.30
N LEU A 93 -1.97 5.44 -16.03
CA LEU A 93 -3.02 6.42 -15.78
C LEU A 93 -4.42 5.81 -15.96
N LEU A 94 -4.61 5.00 -17.02
CA LEU A 94 -5.86 4.28 -17.24
C LEU A 94 -6.15 3.29 -16.10
N LEU A 95 -5.14 2.54 -15.64
CA LEU A 95 -5.28 1.64 -14.50
C LEU A 95 -5.63 2.40 -13.21
N GLN A 96 -5.05 3.58 -12.97
CA GLN A 96 -5.38 4.42 -11.82
C GLN A 96 -6.83 4.92 -11.88
N ILE A 97 -7.31 5.32 -13.06
CA ILE A 97 -8.70 5.74 -13.25
C ILE A 97 -9.65 4.56 -12.98
N VAL A 98 -9.38 3.39 -13.55
CA VAL A 98 -10.18 2.17 -13.31
C VAL A 98 -10.18 1.81 -11.82
N ALA A 99 -9.01 1.77 -11.18
CA ALA A 99 -8.88 1.50 -9.76
C ALA A 99 -9.63 2.55 -8.89
N GLY A 100 -9.58 3.83 -9.27
CA GLY A 100 -10.31 4.91 -8.61
C GLY A 100 -11.83 4.75 -8.74
N ILE A 101 -12.33 4.40 -9.93
CA ILE A 101 -13.76 4.14 -10.16
C ILE A 101 -14.21 2.91 -9.37
N LEU A 102 -13.48 1.79 -9.44
CA LEU A 102 -13.77 0.59 -8.67
C LEU A 102 -13.76 0.91 -7.17
N GLY A 103 -12.74 1.62 -6.68
CA GLY A 103 -12.65 2.05 -5.29
C GLY A 103 -13.86 2.90 -4.85
N ALA A 104 -14.34 3.80 -5.71
CA ALA A 104 -15.51 4.63 -5.43
C ALA A 104 -16.83 3.84 -5.46
N VAL A 105 -17.01 2.94 -6.43
CA VAL A 105 -18.22 2.11 -6.58
C VAL A 105 -18.33 1.07 -5.47
N TYR A 106 -17.22 0.42 -5.13
CA TYR A 106 -17.18 -0.63 -4.12
C TYR A 106 -17.07 -0.08 -2.69
N LYS A 107 -16.86 1.22 -2.46
CA LYS A 107 -16.81 1.82 -1.11
C LYS A 107 -17.90 1.32 -0.14
N PRO A 108 -19.21 1.38 -0.46
CA PRO A 108 -20.26 0.92 0.45
C PRO A 108 -20.30 -0.62 0.59
N GLN A 109 -19.86 -1.35 -0.43
CA GLN A 109 -19.80 -2.81 -0.43
C GLN A 109 -18.58 -3.32 0.35
N ILE A 110 -17.46 -2.60 0.35
CA ILE A 110 -16.25 -2.89 1.12
C ILE A 110 -16.57 -2.88 2.61
N GLU A 111 -17.42 -1.99 3.12
CA GLU A 111 -17.80 -2.03 4.55
C GLU A 111 -18.54 -3.32 4.92
N GLY A 112 -19.41 -3.83 4.03
CA GLY A 112 -20.11 -5.11 4.24
C GLY A 112 -19.23 -6.34 4.03
N ILE A 113 -18.37 -6.33 3.01
CA ILE A 113 -17.44 -7.41 2.68
C ILE A 113 -16.31 -7.48 3.70
N VAL A 114 -15.79 -6.35 4.18
CA VAL A 114 -14.79 -6.30 5.27
C VAL A 114 -15.36 -6.96 6.51
N ASN A 115 -16.61 -6.69 6.88
CA ASN A 115 -17.23 -7.37 8.02
C ASN A 115 -17.33 -8.90 7.82
N GLN A 116 -17.77 -9.36 6.64
CA GLN A 116 -17.88 -10.81 6.35
C GLN A 116 -16.52 -11.52 6.21
N THR A 117 -15.52 -10.85 5.63
CA THR A 117 -14.15 -11.37 5.51
C THR A 117 -13.45 -11.37 6.86
N LEU A 118 -13.68 -10.33 7.69
CA LEU A 118 -13.20 -10.28 9.07
C LEU A 118 -13.83 -11.41 9.91
N GLU A 119 -15.11 -11.71 9.73
CA GLU A 119 -15.74 -12.85 10.42
C GLU A 119 -15.07 -14.18 10.08
N LYS A 120 -14.76 -14.42 8.80
CA LYS A 120 -14.03 -15.64 8.38
C LYS A 120 -12.59 -15.68 8.87
N GLN A 121 -11.91 -14.53 8.89
CA GLN A 121 -10.55 -14.43 9.42
C GLN A 121 -10.52 -14.65 10.93
N ILE A 122 -11.59 -14.32 11.67
CA ILE A 122 -11.70 -14.59 13.11
C ILE A 122 -11.75 -16.08 13.43
N ASP A 123 -12.41 -16.91 12.62
CA ASP A 123 -12.40 -18.35 12.86
C ASP A 123 -11.00 -18.93 12.70
N ALA A 124 -10.24 -18.45 11.71
CA ALA A 124 -8.82 -18.77 11.56
C ALA A 124 -7.97 -18.21 12.73
N LEU A 125 -8.26 -16.99 13.20
CA LEU A 125 -7.61 -16.33 14.34
C LEU A 125 -7.88 -17.06 15.66
N LYS A 126 -9.09 -17.59 15.88
CA LYS A 126 -9.42 -18.40 17.07
C LYS A 126 -8.65 -19.70 17.07
N ILE A 127 -8.55 -20.36 15.91
CA ILE A 127 -7.76 -21.59 15.75
C ILE A 127 -6.26 -21.28 15.97
N ALA A 128 -5.75 -20.19 15.41
CA ALA A 128 -4.37 -19.76 15.57
C ALA A 128 -4.05 -19.34 17.02
N SER A 129 -4.89 -18.53 17.66
CA SER A 129 -4.70 -18.09 19.06
C SER A 129 -4.64 -19.23 20.07
N THR A 130 -5.20 -20.40 19.73
CA THR A 130 -5.14 -21.60 20.57
C THR A 130 -3.80 -22.32 20.45
N ASN A 131 -3.12 -22.20 19.29
CA ASN A 131 -1.91 -22.97 18.95
C ASN A 131 -0.63 -22.11 18.84
N ASP A 132 -0.76 -20.79 18.67
CA ASP A 132 0.33 -19.84 18.40
C ASP A 132 0.34 -18.71 19.44
N LYS A 133 1.22 -18.86 20.43
CA LYS A 133 1.41 -17.89 21.52
C LYS A 133 2.08 -16.59 21.04
N ASP A 134 2.90 -16.66 19.99
CA ASP A 134 3.63 -15.51 19.45
C ASP A 134 2.68 -14.58 18.69
N PHE A 135 1.72 -15.17 17.96
CA PHE A 135 0.61 -14.43 17.38
C PHE A 135 -0.21 -13.70 18.45
N LEU A 136 -0.56 -14.40 19.53
CA LEU A 136 -1.37 -13.86 20.62
C LEU A 136 -0.68 -12.65 21.29
N GLU A 137 0.62 -12.73 21.56
CA GLU A 137 1.39 -11.60 22.13
C GLU A 137 1.42 -10.38 21.20
N ARG A 138 1.60 -10.59 19.89
CA ARG A 138 1.57 -9.51 18.89
C ARG A 138 0.20 -8.86 18.82
N PHE A 139 -0.87 -9.65 18.93
CA PHE A 139 -2.23 -9.13 18.93
C PHE A 139 -2.53 -8.32 20.20
N HIS A 140 -2.07 -8.74 21.37
CA HIS A 140 -2.23 -7.94 22.59
C HIS A 140 -1.47 -6.60 22.53
N LYS A 141 -0.27 -6.59 21.95
CA LYS A 141 0.44 -5.33 21.70
C LYS A 141 -0.36 -4.42 20.76
N PHE A 142 -1.08 -4.99 19.80
CA PHE A 142 -1.99 -4.25 18.93
C PHE A 142 -3.17 -3.67 19.71
N GLU A 143 -3.85 -4.48 20.54
CA GLU A 143 -4.97 -4.06 21.39
C GLU A 143 -4.60 -2.88 22.31
N ILE A 144 -3.46 -2.96 22.99
CA ILE A 144 -2.95 -1.88 23.86
C ILE A 144 -2.61 -0.63 23.04
N LYS A 145 -1.89 -0.79 21.92
CA LYS A 145 -1.43 0.32 21.09
C LYS A 145 -2.58 1.09 20.44
N TYR A 146 -3.64 0.40 20.04
CA TYR A 146 -4.78 0.97 19.34
C TYR A 146 -6.03 1.11 20.22
N LYS A 147 -5.91 0.86 21.53
CA LYS A 147 -6.97 1.01 22.53
C LYS A 147 -8.27 0.33 22.12
N CYS A 148 -8.16 -0.92 21.71
CA CYS A 148 -9.28 -1.76 21.29
C CYS A 148 -9.20 -3.12 21.97
N CYS A 149 -10.34 -3.81 22.09
CA CYS A 149 -10.38 -5.16 22.64
C CYS A 149 -11.17 -6.07 21.72
N GLY A 150 -10.62 -7.26 21.42
CA GLY A 150 -11.22 -8.25 20.54
C GLY A 150 -11.35 -7.78 19.10
N MET A 151 -11.50 -8.72 18.17
CA MET A 151 -11.52 -8.37 16.75
C MET A 151 -12.89 -7.82 16.32
N LEU A 152 -13.99 -8.54 16.58
CA LEU A 152 -15.35 -8.14 16.20
C LEU A 152 -16.36 -8.11 17.35
N LYS A 153 -16.23 -8.99 18.36
CA LYS A 153 -17.20 -9.13 19.47
C LYS A 153 -16.61 -8.75 20.83
N GLY A 154 -15.50 -8.00 20.83
CA GLY A 154 -14.91 -7.53 22.08
C GLY A 154 -14.34 -8.67 22.91
N LYS A 155 -14.52 -8.59 24.23
CA LYS A 155 -14.14 -9.63 25.19
C LYS A 155 -14.64 -11.03 24.81
N SER A 156 -15.81 -11.14 24.17
CA SER A 156 -16.42 -12.42 23.82
C SER A 156 -15.62 -13.21 22.78
N ASP A 157 -14.72 -12.57 22.04
CA ASP A 157 -13.85 -13.27 21.08
C ASP A 157 -12.83 -14.18 21.78
N TRP A 158 -12.48 -13.90 23.04
CA TRP A 158 -11.47 -14.61 23.82
C TRP A 158 -12.01 -15.78 24.68
N GLY A 159 -13.34 -15.95 24.77
CA GLY A 159 -13.97 -17.03 25.53
C GLY A 159 -13.52 -17.11 27.00
N ASN A 160 -13.35 -18.33 27.52
CA ASN A 160 -12.94 -18.59 28.92
C ASN A 160 -11.42 -18.49 29.17
N ASN A 161 -10.60 -18.40 28.12
CA ASN A 161 -9.14 -18.26 28.23
C ASN A 161 -8.69 -16.81 28.50
N PHE A 162 -9.63 -15.93 28.81
CA PHE A 162 -9.41 -14.51 29.10
C PHE A 162 -8.55 -14.24 30.35
N ILE A 163 -8.28 -15.25 31.18
CA ILE A 163 -7.74 -15.09 32.55
C ILE A 163 -6.22 -14.77 32.60
N SER A 164 -5.53 -14.63 31.47
CA SER A 164 -4.13 -14.15 31.41
C SER A 164 -3.94 -12.91 30.51
N ASN A 165 -5.02 -12.17 30.24
CA ASN A 165 -5.10 -11.26 29.09
C ASN A 165 -4.94 -9.77 29.46
N ASN A 166 -3.71 -9.30 29.63
CA ASN A 166 -3.42 -7.88 29.89
C ASN A 166 -3.61 -6.95 28.66
N GLY A 167 -3.97 -7.49 27.48
CA GLY A 167 -4.08 -6.72 26.23
C GLY A 167 -5.29 -5.79 26.14
N CYS A 168 -6.39 -6.15 26.80
CA CYS A 168 -7.66 -5.41 26.74
C CYS A 168 -7.85 -4.40 27.89
N GLU A 169 -6.91 -4.32 28.83
CA GLU A 169 -7.04 -3.48 30.01
C GLU A 169 -6.78 -1.99 29.65
N CYS A 170 -7.73 -1.14 30.01
CA CYS A 170 -7.58 0.31 29.95
C CYS A 170 -6.65 0.80 31.06
N ASP A 171 -5.77 1.73 30.71
CA ASP A 171 -4.92 2.39 31.71
C ASP A 171 -5.79 3.25 32.66
N GLN A 172 -5.38 3.36 33.92
CA GLN A 172 -6.19 3.99 34.99
C GLN A 172 -6.44 5.48 34.74
N THR A 173 -5.65 6.11 33.88
CA THR A 173 -5.78 7.50 33.46
C THR A 173 -6.93 7.74 32.47
N ASP A 174 -7.46 6.68 31.83
CA ASP A 174 -8.50 6.76 30.80
C ASP A 174 -9.90 6.30 31.27
N ILE A 175 -10.04 5.91 32.55
CA ILE A 175 -11.30 5.35 33.13
C ILE A 175 -12.50 6.31 33.01
N SER A 176 -12.25 7.62 32.84
CA SER A 176 -13.28 8.65 32.69
C SER A 176 -13.66 8.97 31.24
N THR A 177 -13.08 8.29 30.26
CA THR A 177 -13.27 8.61 28.83
C THR A 177 -14.28 7.66 28.17
N SER A 178 -14.91 8.09 27.07
CA SER A 178 -15.87 7.30 26.28
C SER A 178 -15.30 6.01 25.64
N TYR A 179 -14.06 5.66 25.96
CA TYR A 179 -13.32 4.55 25.36
C TYR A 179 -13.28 3.29 26.25
N CYS A 180 -13.62 3.43 27.54
CA CYS A 180 -13.50 2.36 28.52
C CYS A 180 -14.83 2.14 29.27
N ASP A 181 -15.20 0.88 29.44
CA ASP A 181 -16.30 0.47 30.33
C ASP A 181 -15.67 -0.29 31.51
N GLY A 182 -15.58 0.40 32.65
CA GLY A 182 -14.76 -0.03 33.77
C GLY A 182 -13.26 -0.04 33.44
N LYS A 183 -12.66 -1.23 33.34
CA LYS A 183 -11.23 -1.44 33.04
C LYS A 183 -10.97 -1.98 31.63
N LEU A 184 -11.97 -2.06 30.76
CA LEU A 184 -11.83 -2.71 29.45
C LEU A 184 -12.15 -1.75 28.31
N TYR A 185 -11.40 -1.86 27.21
CA TYR A 185 -11.71 -1.11 25.99
C TYR A 185 -13.06 -1.54 25.41
N VAL A 186 -13.91 -0.56 25.11
CA VAL A 186 -15.27 -0.79 24.56
C VAL A 186 -15.25 -0.99 23.05
N LYS A 187 -14.32 -0.32 22.35
CA LYS A 187 -14.21 -0.43 20.89
C LYS A 187 -13.57 -1.75 20.48
N THR A 188 -14.13 -2.36 19.44
CA THR A 188 -13.56 -3.54 18.80
C THR A 188 -12.44 -3.14 17.83
N CYS A 189 -11.41 -3.98 17.70
CA CYS A 189 -10.27 -3.68 16.85
C CYS A 189 -10.66 -3.57 15.37
N ALA A 190 -11.66 -4.30 14.89
CA ALA A 190 -12.22 -4.10 13.55
C ALA A 190 -12.75 -2.68 13.35
N THR A 191 -13.47 -2.13 14.32
CA THR A 191 -14.00 -0.76 14.24
C THR A 191 -12.85 0.25 14.16
N VAL A 192 -11.82 0.08 14.99
CA VAL A 192 -10.63 0.94 14.96
C VAL A 192 -9.87 0.81 13.63
N ILE A 193 -9.72 -0.40 13.10
CA ILE A 193 -9.10 -0.63 11.79
C ILE A 193 -9.90 0.08 10.69
N ILE A 194 -11.23 -0.06 10.66
CA ILE A 194 -12.09 0.62 9.69
C ILE A 194 -11.98 2.14 9.81
N GLU A 195 -11.99 2.69 11.03
CA GLU A 195 -11.79 4.12 11.27
C GLU A 195 -10.41 4.61 10.80
N MET A 196 -9.36 3.83 11.09
CA MET A 196 -8.00 4.10 10.61
C MET A 196 -7.93 4.08 9.08
N PHE A 197 -8.54 3.09 8.43
CA PHE A 197 -8.63 3.02 6.98
C PHE A 197 -9.38 4.23 6.40
N LYS A 198 -10.54 4.60 6.97
CA LYS A 198 -11.31 5.77 6.54
C LYS A 198 -10.49 7.07 6.64
N LYS A 199 -9.77 7.26 7.75
CA LYS A 199 -8.92 8.43 7.97
C LYS A 199 -7.74 8.48 6.98
N ASN A 200 -7.07 7.36 6.78
CA ASN A 200 -5.90 7.29 5.91
C ASN A 200 -6.26 7.27 4.42
N MET A 201 -7.51 6.92 4.06
CA MET A 201 -7.96 6.92 2.67
C MET A 201 -7.85 8.31 2.02
N VAL A 202 -8.01 9.40 2.79
CA VAL A 202 -7.81 10.76 2.29
C VAL A 202 -6.37 10.98 1.83
N ILE A 203 -5.40 10.49 2.62
CA ILE A 203 -3.97 10.56 2.28
C ILE A 203 -3.69 9.74 1.03
N VAL A 204 -4.23 8.51 0.95
CA VAL A 204 -4.08 7.63 -0.21
C VAL A 204 -4.65 8.27 -1.48
N MET A 205 -5.83 8.90 -1.42
CA MET A 205 -6.37 9.67 -2.54
C MET A 205 -5.45 10.81 -2.94
N GLY A 206 -4.91 11.56 -1.97
CA GLY A 206 -3.95 12.63 -2.23
C GLY A 206 -2.70 12.15 -2.98
N ILE A 207 -2.14 11.01 -2.57
CA ILE A 207 -1.01 10.38 -3.26
C ILE A 207 -1.39 9.97 -4.68
N ALA A 208 -2.55 9.33 -4.87
CA ALA A 208 -3.03 8.91 -6.19
C ALA A 208 -3.22 10.09 -7.15
N PHE A 209 -3.81 11.20 -6.69
CA PHE A 209 -3.93 12.43 -7.49
C PHE A 209 -2.57 13.04 -7.82
N GLY A 210 -1.64 13.05 -6.87
CA GLY A 210 -0.28 13.52 -7.10
C GLY A 210 0.46 12.69 -8.15
N LEU A 211 0.33 11.36 -8.11
CA LEU A 211 0.89 10.45 -9.10
C LEU A 211 0.30 10.71 -10.49
N ALA A 212 -1.02 10.81 -10.61
CA ALA A 212 -1.69 11.11 -11.88
C ALA A 212 -1.21 12.44 -12.48
N PHE A 213 -1.01 13.47 -11.66
CA PHE A 213 -0.47 14.76 -12.11
C PHE A 213 0.96 14.62 -12.65
N ILE A 214 1.84 13.91 -11.93
CA ILE A 214 3.23 13.66 -12.36
C ILE A 214 3.27 12.87 -13.67
N GLU A 215 2.39 11.87 -13.83
CA GLU A 215 2.27 11.07 -15.05
C GLU A 215 1.88 11.94 -16.25
N ILE A 216 0.88 12.83 -16.09
CA ILE A 216 0.47 13.75 -17.15
C ILE A 216 1.62 14.67 -17.57
N VAL A 217 2.36 15.23 -16.60
CA VAL A 217 3.54 16.05 -16.89
C VAL A 217 4.60 15.25 -17.64
N GLY A 218 4.85 14.00 -17.22
CA GLY A 218 5.78 13.08 -17.89
C GLY A 218 5.36 12.78 -19.33
N MET A 219 4.07 12.57 -19.58
CA MET A 219 3.51 12.36 -20.93
C MET A 219 3.68 13.60 -21.82
N VAL A 220 3.39 14.80 -21.30
CA VAL A 220 3.57 16.06 -22.03
C VAL A 220 5.03 16.28 -22.41
N PHE A 221 5.96 16.06 -21.48
CA PHE A 221 7.39 16.18 -21.77
C PHE A 221 7.87 15.12 -22.77
N SER A 222 7.43 13.87 -22.64
CA SER A 222 7.77 12.81 -23.58
C SER A 222 7.32 13.15 -25.01
N MET A 223 6.05 13.58 -25.17
CA MET A 223 5.51 13.91 -26.49
C MET A 223 6.15 15.17 -27.08
N THR A 224 6.44 16.18 -26.25
CA THR A 224 7.12 17.39 -26.69
C THR A 224 8.53 17.07 -27.20
N LEU A 225 9.29 16.26 -26.47
CA LEU A 225 10.62 15.82 -26.90
C LEU A 225 10.55 14.93 -28.14
N TYR A 226 9.59 14.00 -28.22
CA TYR A 226 9.36 13.19 -29.40
C TYR A 226 9.15 14.05 -30.65
N CYS A 227 8.26 15.05 -30.58
CA CYS A 227 8.00 15.96 -31.70
C CYS A 227 9.22 16.84 -32.04
N GLN A 228 10.01 17.27 -31.06
CA GLN A 228 11.24 18.04 -31.33
C GLN A 228 12.31 17.18 -32.01
N ILE A 229 12.45 15.91 -31.62
CA ILE A 229 13.39 14.97 -32.25
C ILE A 229 12.94 14.63 -33.68
N GLN A 230 11.63 14.48 -33.92
CA GLN A 230 11.11 14.20 -35.27
C GLN A 230 11.29 15.37 -36.24
N LYS A 231 11.32 16.60 -35.74
CA LYS A 231 11.53 17.83 -36.53
C LYS A 231 13.01 18.14 -36.78
N LYS A 232 13.92 17.41 -36.15
CA LYS A 232 15.37 17.51 -36.31
C LYS A 232 15.81 16.66 -37.50
#